data_AF-A0A9P9J5K6-F1
#
_entry.id   AF-A0A9P9J5K6-F1
#
_cell.length_a   1.000
_cell.length_b   1.000
_cell.length_c   1.000
_cell.angle_alpha   90.00
_cell.angle_beta   90.00
_cell.angle_gamma   90.00
#
_symmetry.space_group_name_H-M   'P 1'
#
loop_
_entity.id
_entity.type
_entity.pdbx_description
1 polymer ?
#
loop_
_entity_poly.entity_id
_entity_poly.type
_entity_poly.pdbx_seq_one_letter_code
_entity_poly.pdbx_strand_id
1 'polypeptide(L)'
;MQRQILESKPAHDNFLDIRDEDHFDLRCQQLCSHVQQWVLRFSKFSDMRACRLTSEISDEKIIDRLDDTVLDGSDVDIYLADRTRRRDIFMSMTMKMIWEFVFTRYLFGLDREQRLKLKSLEKVQAEVGPPQAVRQWRAITLTLLSKREAFISQRDQDTEAIVQAVFNTLCSVLPPPSNLEDQIQSQLRQVMRKAVALSIEMRTQKAEYMMLPPLQPEYNADGDLAETVAFNASLMNERSGRSRLTNDELETQRAVVRIILFPLVVKKGDDYGVGDDEIVVCPAQVLVARPRSRNITASSDA
;
A
#
# COMPACT_ATOMS: atom_id res chain seq x y z
N MET A 1 23.74 14.37 46.13
CA MET A 1 23.49 15.00 44.81
C MET A 1 23.37 14.00 43.65
N GLN A 2 23.80 12.73 43.76
CA GLN A 2 23.63 11.71 42.70
C GLN A 2 22.32 10.88 42.78
N ARG A 3 21.52 11.00 43.85
CA ARG A 3 20.26 10.27 44.01
C ARG A 3 19.02 10.95 43.42
N GLN A 4 19.13 12.22 43.00
CA GLN A 4 18.00 12.99 42.43
C GLN A 4 17.95 12.99 40.90
N ILE A 5 18.90 12.33 40.22
CA ILE A 5 18.93 12.25 38.74
C ILE A 5 18.27 10.94 38.24
N LEU A 6 17.90 10.02 39.14
CA LEU A 6 17.18 8.79 38.78
C LEU A 6 15.65 8.87 38.97
N GLU A 7 15.11 10.02 39.37
CA GLU A 7 13.67 10.23 39.62
C GLU A 7 12.98 11.09 38.54
N SER A 8 13.54 11.16 37.33
CA SER A 8 12.90 11.82 36.18
C SER A 8 12.82 10.90 34.95
N LYS A 9 12.49 9.63 35.14
CA LYS A 9 11.81 8.90 34.06
C LYS A 9 10.33 9.26 34.17
N PRO A 10 9.72 9.97 33.20
CA PRO A 10 8.27 10.10 33.20
C PRO A 10 7.72 8.68 33.27
N ALA A 11 6.78 8.45 34.19
CA ALA A 11 6.08 7.17 34.30
C ALA A 11 5.70 6.76 32.88
N HIS A 12 6.36 5.73 32.34
CA HIS A 12 6.13 5.30 30.97
C HIS A 12 4.61 5.08 30.84
N ASP A 13 4.01 5.67 29.81
CA ASP A 13 2.64 5.41 29.38
C ASP A 13 2.51 3.89 29.17
N ASN A 14 2.29 3.12 30.23
CA ASN A 14 2.44 1.65 30.29
C ASN A 14 1.40 0.92 29.43
N PHE A 15 0.60 1.68 28.70
CA PHE A 15 -0.49 1.26 27.85
C PHE A 15 -0.23 1.51 26.36
N LEU A 16 0.76 2.35 26.00
CA LEU A 16 1.20 2.59 24.62
C LEU A 16 2.38 1.67 24.28
N ASP A 17 2.26 0.91 23.19
CA ASP A 17 3.38 0.13 22.62
C ASP A 17 4.00 0.94 21.48
N ILE A 18 4.97 1.79 21.84
CA ILE A 18 5.67 2.67 20.90
C ILE A 18 6.75 1.90 20.14
N ARG A 19 6.76 2.03 18.81
CA ARG A 19 7.67 1.35 17.89
C ARG A 19 8.38 2.35 16.98
N ASP A 20 9.63 2.04 16.66
CA ASP A 20 10.49 2.83 15.78
C ASP A 20 10.27 2.50 14.29
N GLU A 21 10.94 3.25 13.43
CA GLU A 21 10.91 3.10 11.98
C GLU A 21 11.38 1.72 11.51
N ASP A 22 12.37 1.12 12.17
CA ASP A 22 12.91 -0.20 11.81
C ASP A 22 11.84 -1.30 11.96
N HIS A 23 11.04 -1.24 13.02
CA HIS A 23 9.89 -2.14 13.19
C HIS A 23 8.90 -1.97 12.04
N PHE A 24 8.56 -0.73 11.67
CA PHE A 24 7.57 -0.47 10.62
C PHE A 24 8.08 -0.79 9.22
N ASP A 25 9.36 -0.56 8.92
CA ASP A 25 9.98 -1.02 7.67
C ASP A 25 9.88 -2.54 7.55
N LEU A 26 10.32 -3.28 8.57
CA LEU A 26 10.22 -4.74 8.60
C LEU A 26 8.77 -5.21 8.39
N ARG A 27 7.80 -4.59 9.04
CA ARG A 27 6.37 -4.95 8.90
C ARG A 27 5.83 -4.62 7.51
N CYS A 28 6.27 -3.53 6.90
CA CYS A 28 5.94 -3.18 5.51
C CYS A 28 6.52 -4.20 4.53
N GLN A 29 7.80 -4.56 4.67
CA GLN A 29 8.45 -5.59 3.86
C GLN A 29 7.76 -6.95 4.00
N GLN A 30 7.39 -7.33 5.23
CA GLN A 30 6.60 -8.54 5.47
C GLN A 30 5.27 -8.49 4.74
N LEU A 31 4.49 -7.41 4.88
CA LEU A 31 3.21 -7.28 4.17
C LEU A 31 3.40 -7.39 2.65
N CYS A 32 4.37 -6.66 2.10
CA CYS A 32 4.72 -6.67 0.69
C CYS A 32 5.04 -8.10 0.18
N SER A 33 5.82 -8.86 0.95
CA SER A 33 6.16 -10.26 0.65
C SER A 33 4.93 -11.18 0.71
N HIS A 34 4.06 -11.02 1.72
CA HIS A 34 2.85 -11.83 1.83
C HIS A 34 1.87 -11.58 0.67
N VAL A 35 1.69 -10.32 0.25
CA VAL A 35 0.88 -9.98 -0.94
C VAL A 35 1.48 -10.62 -2.18
N GLN A 36 2.79 -10.48 -2.40
CA GLN A 36 3.47 -11.08 -3.56
C GLN A 36 3.31 -12.61 -3.62
N GLN A 37 3.51 -13.30 -2.50
CA GLN A 37 3.35 -14.75 -2.41
C GLN A 37 1.91 -15.19 -2.67
N TRP A 38 0.94 -14.43 -2.16
CA TRP A 38 -0.47 -14.69 -2.40
C TRP A 38 -0.82 -14.52 -3.87
N VAL A 39 -0.42 -13.41 -4.50
CA VAL A 39 -0.64 -13.14 -5.93
C VAL A 39 0.02 -14.20 -6.81
N LEU A 40 1.23 -14.63 -6.46
CA LEU A 40 1.92 -15.72 -7.16
C LEU A 40 1.08 -16.99 -7.17
N ARG A 41 0.50 -17.36 -6.02
CA ARG A 41 -0.36 -18.55 -5.90
C ARG A 41 -1.67 -18.37 -6.65
N PHE A 42 -2.34 -17.22 -6.49
CA PHE A 42 -3.56 -16.87 -7.21
C PHE A 42 -3.38 -17.01 -8.73
N SER A 43 -2.32 -16.39 -9.28
CA SER A 43 -2.00 -16.47 -10.71
C SER A 43 -1.59 -17.88 -11.14
N LYS A 44 -0.92 -18.66 -10.28
CA LYS A 44 -0.45 -20.03 -10.61
C LYS A 44 -1.59 -21.05 -10.59
N PHE A 45 -2.57 -20.90 -9.70
CA PHE A 45 -3.75 -21.78 -9.67
C PHE A 45 -4.56 -21.68 -10.96
N SER A 46 -4.52 -20.52 -11.61
CA SER A 46 -5.15 -20.26 -12.92
C SER A 46 -4.14 -20.23 -14.07
N ASP A 47 -3.02 -20.95 -14.00
CA ASP A 47 -1.96 -20.86 -15.02
C ASP A 47 -2.44 -21.25 -16.43
N MET A 48 -3.42 -22.16 -16.51
CA MET A 48 -4.02 -22.61 -17.76
C MET A 48 -5.15 -21.70 -18.27
N ARG A 49 -5.53 -20.66 -17.53
CA ARG A 49 -6.59 -19.71 -17.91
C ARG A 49 -5.98 -18.38 -18.33
N ALA A 50 -6.51 -17.84 -19.43
CA ALA A 50 -6.27 -16.45 -19.81
C ALA A 50 -6.99 -15.51 -18.84
N CYS A 51 -6.43 -14.34 -18.61
CA CYS A 51 -7.16 -13.23 -18.02
C CYS A 51 -8.24 -12.77 -19.00
N ARG A 52 -9.36 -12.28 -18.46
CA ARG A 52 -10.30 -11.49 -19.26
C ARG A 52 -9.63 -10.18 -19.63
N LEU A 53 -9.78 -9.79 -20.89
CA LEU A 53 -9.32 -8.48 -21.36
C LEU A 53 -10.25 -7.39 -20.83
N THR A 54 -9.78 -6.14 -20.78
CA THR A 54 -10.60 -4.98 -20.38
C THR A 54 -11.92 -4.92 -21.16
N SER A 55 -11.87 -5.17 -22.48
CA SER A 55 -13.04 -5.24 -23.37
C SER A 55 -14.07 -6.34 -23.04
N GLU A 56 -13.69 -7.35 -22.25
CA GLU A 56 -14.57 -8.46 -21.83
C GLU A 56 -15.17 -8.25 -20.43
N ILE A 57 -14.75 -7.20 -19.73
CA ILE A 57 -15.20 -6.84 -18.38
C ILE A 57 -16.30 -5.79 -18.51
N SER A 58 -17.45 -6.03 -17.88
CA SER A 58 -18.59 -5.09 -17.92
C SER A 58 -18.58 -4.06 -16.80
N ASP A 59 -17.79 -4.27 -15.74
CA ASP A 59 -17.74 -3.38 -14.59
C ASP A 59 -16.67 -2.30 -14.81
N GLU A 60 -17.11 -1.09 -15.15
CA GLU A 60 -16.25 0.07 -15.41
C GLU A 60 -15.27 0.35 -14.26
N LYS A 61 -15.66 0.13 -13.00
CA LYS A 61 -14.76 0.37 -11.86
C LYS A 61 -13.58 -0.60 -11.83
N ILE A 62 -13.75 -1.80 -12.39
CA ILE A 62 -12.69 -2.79 -12.49
C ILE A 62 -11.75 -2.43 -13.63
N ILE A 63 -12.29 -1.91 -14.74
CA ILE A 63 -11.52 -1.38 -15.86
C ILE A 63 -10.66 -0.20 -15.40
N ASP A 64 -11.26 0.81 -14.73
CA ASP A 64 -10.53 1.95 -14.17
C ASP A 64 -9.40 1.49 -13.23
N ARG A 65 -9.66 0.50 -12.38
CA ARG A 65 -8.64 -0.06 -11.48
C ARG A 65 -7.51 -0.77 -12.22
N LEU A 66 -7.78 -1.39 -13.35
CA LEU A 66 -6.78 -2.04 -14.19
C LEU A 66 -5.93 -0.99 -14.90
N ASP A 67 -6.56 0.01 -15.51
CA ASP A 67 -5.88 1.07 -16.24
C ASP A 67 -4.96 1.89 -15.32
N ASP A 68 -5.45 2.25 -14.12
CA ASP A 68 -4.66 2.95 -13.12
C ASP A 68 -3.44 2.17 -12.58
N THR A 69 -3.29 0.88 -12.93
CA THR A 69 -2.11 0.10 -12.51
C THR A 69 -0.86 0.36 -13.35
N VAL A 70 -1.04 0.90 -14.58
CA VAL A 70 0.03 1.11 -15.56
C VAL A 70 0.22 2.60 -15.82
N LEU A 71 1.30 3.16 -15.30
CA LEU A 71 1.52 4.61 -15.23
C LEU A 71 2.32 5.18 -16.43
N ASP A 72 2.77 4.33 -17.35
CA ASP A 72 3.56 4.71 -18.53
C ASP A 72 2.71 4.85 -19.81
N GLY A 73 1.38 4.76 -19.68
CA GLY A 73 0.43 4.82 -20.80
C GLY A 73 0.37 3.56 -21.66
N SER A 74 1.08 2.49 -21.29
CA SER A 74 0.95 1.22 -22.01
C SER A 74 -0.36 0.50 -21.66
N ASP A 75 -0.93 -0.18 -22.65
CA ASP A 75 -2.15 -0.97 -22.49
C ASP A 75 -1.96 -2.10 -21.47
N VAL A 76 -2.82 -2.13 -20.44
CA VAL A 76 -2.81 -3.12 -19.36
C VAL A 76 -3.04 -4.55 -19.88
N ASP A 77 -3.79 -4.72 -20.97
CA ASP A 77 -4.10 -6.03 -21.55
C ASP A 77 -2.84 -6.75 -22.06
N ILE A 78 -1.81 -6.00 -22.46
CA ILE A 78 -0.50 -6.56 -22.83
C ILE A 78 0.13 -7.33 -21.66
N TYR A 79 -0.08 -6.86 -20.42
CA TYR A 79 0.45 -7.48 -19.22
C TYR A 79 -0.44 -8.63 -18.75
N LEU A 80 -1.76 -8.47 -18.83
CA LEU A 80 -2.73 -9.51 -18.48
C LEU A 80 -2.60 -10.76 -19.36
N ALA A 81 -2.28 -10.58 -20.64
CA ALA A 81 -2.05 -11.68 -21.59
C ALA A 81 -0.79 -12.52 -21.25
N ASP A 82 0.20 -11.94 -20.57
CA ASP A 82 1.44 -12.63 -20.17
C ASP A 82 1.31 -13.23 -18.76
N ARG A 83 1.42 -14.56 -18.66
CA ARG A 83 1.24 -15.34 -17.42
C ARG A 83 2.19 -14.95 -16.29
N THR A 84 3.33 -14.36 -16.62
CA THR A 84 4.31 -13.89 -15.65
C THR A 84 4.07 -12.43 -15.30
N ARG A 85 3.87 -11.56 -16.31
CA ARG A 85 3.71 -10.11 -16.10
C ARG A 85 2.37 -9.73 -15.49
N ARG A 86 1.30 -10.52 -15.69
CA ARG A 86 0.00 -10.29 -15.02
C ARG A 86 0.07 -10.28 -13.50
N ARG A 87 1.10 -10.92 -12.93
CA ARG A 87 1.35 -10.93 -11.47
C ARG A 87 1.68 -9.54 -10.95
N ASP A 88 2.35 -8.71 -11.75
CA ASP A 88 2.67 -7.33 -11.37
C ASP A 88 1.40 -6.47 -11.33
N ILE A 89 0.48 -6.69 -12.28
CA ILE A 89 -0.85 -6.04 -12.31
C ILE A 89 -1.67 -6.45 -11.08
N PHE A 90 -1.80 -7.76 -10.82
CA PHE A 90 -2.54 -8.23 -9.65
C PHE A 90 -1.93 -7.77 -8.33
N MET A 91 -0.60 -7.67 -8.24
CA MET A 91 0.08 -7.11 -7.07
C MET A 91 -0.28 -5.65 -6.86
N SER A 92 -0.17 -4.83 -7.91
CA SER A 92 -0.53 -3.41 -7.89
C SER A 92 -2.00 -3.21 -7.49
N MET A 93 -2.94 -3.90 -8.16
CA MET A 93 -4.37 -3.84 -7.84
C MET A 93 -4.66 -4.23 -6.39
N THR A 94 -4.10 -5.36 -5.94
CA THR A 94 -4.32 -5.87 -4.58
C THR A 94 -3.82 -4.86 -3.55
N MET A 95 -2.62 -4.32 -3.77
CA MET A 95 -2.02 -3.37 -2.83
C MET A 95 -2.72 -2.02 -2.85
N LYS A 96 -3.17 -1.52 -4.03
CA LYS A 96 -4.01 -0.32 -4.13
C LYS A 96 -5.33 -0.48 -3.37
N MET A 97 -5.99 -1.63 -3.49
CA MET A 97 -7.21 -1.93 -2.72
C MET A 97 -6.95 -2.05 -1.22
N ILE A 98 -5.84 -2.67 -0.80
CA ILE A 98 -5.44 -2.71 0.62
C ILE A 98 -5.24 -1.29 1.14
N TRP A 99 -4.50 -0.45 0.41
CA TRP A 99 -4.31 0.96 0.78
C TRP A 99 -5.64 1.68 0.93
N GLU A 100 -6.49 1.63 -0.11
CA GLU A 100 -7.77 2.32 -0.17
C GLU A 100 -8.73 1.90 0.95
N PHE A 101 -8.87 0.59 1.18
CA PHE A 101 -9.85 0.08 2.13
C PHE A 101 -9.35 0.05 3.57
N VAL A 102 -8.04 -0.09 3.78
CA VAL A 102 -7.42 -0.22 5.11
C VAL A 102 -6.67 1.03 5.54
N PHE A 103 -5.65 1.45 4.80
CA PHE A 103 -4.70 2.48 5.26
C PHE A 103 -5.23 3.92 5.18
N THR A 104 -6.22 4.20 4.31
CA THR A 104 -6.90 5.52 4.29
C THR A 104 -7.79 5.75 5.51
N ARG A 105 -8.11 4.69 6.28
CA ARG A 105 -9.00 4.81 7.44
C ARG A 105 -8.27 5.46 8.60
N TYR A 106 -8.98 6.33 9.33
CA TYR A 106 -8.45 6.98 10.53
C TYR A 106 -8.04 5.96 11.60
N LEU A 107 -8.94 5.01 11.87
CA LEU A 107 -8.65 3.73 12.50
C LEU A 107 -9.56 2.71 11.81
N PHE A 108 -8.98 1.65 11.28
CA PHE A 108 -9.73 0.59 10.62
C PHE A 108 -10.60 -0.17 11.64
N GLY A 109 -11.86 -0.47 11.32
CA GLY A 109 -12.82 -1.09 12.25
C GLY A 109 -13.69 -0.11 13.03
N LEU A 110 -13.46 1.21 12.91
CA LEU A 110 -14.41 2.22 13.36
C LEU A 110 -15.45 2.51 12.27
N ASP A 111 -16.69 2.71 12.71
CA ASP A 111 -17.75 3.16 11.82
C ASP A 111 -17.46 4.56 11.24
N ARG A 112 -18.26 4.98 10.25
CA ARG A 112 -18.06 6.28 9.58
C ARG A 112 -18.27 7.46 10.54
N GLU A 113 -19.25 7.39 11.43
CA GLU A 113 -19.61 8.50 12.31
C GLU A 113 -18.52 8.73 13.37
N GLN A 114 -18.04 7.67 14.00
CA GLN A 114 -16.93 7.70 14.96
C GLN A 114 -15.67 8.28 14.34
N ARG A 115 -15.32 7.88 13.12
CA ARG A 115 -14.15 8.42 12.40
C ARG A 115 -14.29 9.92 12.13
N LEU A 116 -15.49 10.39 11.74
CA LEU A 116 -15.73 11.82 11.50
C LEU A 116 -15.65 12.62 12.80
N LYS A 117 -16.21 12.12 13.91
CA LYS A 117 -16.12 12.75 15.22
C LYS A 117 -14.66 12.89 15.69
N LEU A 118 -13.88 11.82 15.57
CA LEU A 118 -12.46 11.83 15.97
C LEU A 118 -11.63 12.79 15.09
N LYS A 119 -11.82 12.77 13.76
CA LYS A 119 -11.13 13.69 12.85
C LYS A 119 -11.48 15.16 13.14
N SER A 120 -12.75 15.45 13.40
CA SER A 120 -13.20 16.79 13.76
C SER A 120 -12.55 17.27 15.06
N LEU A 121 -12.54 16.39 16.07
CA LEU A 121 -11.95 16.69 17.38
C LEU A 121 -10.41 16.85 17.31
N GLU A 122 -9.72 16.07 16.48
CA GLU A 122 -8.29 16.25 16.22
C GLU A 122 -8.02 17.62 15.60
N LYS A 123 -8.82 18.03 14.60
CA LYS A 123 -8.70 19.33 13.95
C LYS A 123 -8.87 20.49 14.94
N VAL A 124 -9.91 20.45 15.76
CA VAL A 124 -10.15 21.49 16.78
C VAL A 124 -9.00 21.56 17.80
N GLN A 125 -8.44 20.41 18.21
CA GLN A 125 -7.29 20.40 19.10
C GLN A 125 -6.02 20.93 18.43
N ALA A 126 -5.82 20.68 17.14
CA ALA A 126 -4.69 21.19 16.37
C ALA A 126 -4.71 22.71 16.18
N GLU A 127 -5.88 23.36 16.30
CA GLU A 127 -6.00 24.83 16.24
C GLU A 127 -5.42 25.53 17.48
N VAL A 128 -5.32 24.83 18.63
CA VAL A 128 -4.93 25.43 19.92
C VAL A 128 -3.76 24.73 20.61
N GLY A 129 -3.59 23.43 20.40
CA GLY A 129 -2.63 22.59 21.11
C GLY A 129 -1.31 22.45 20.36
N PRO A 130 -0.17 22.28 21.07
CA PRO A 130 1.08 21.96 20.41
C PRO A 130 0.95 20.61 19.66
N PRO A 131 1.54 20.46 18.46
CA PRO A 131 1.40 19.25 17.64
C PRO A 131 1.65 17.94 18.39
N GLN A 132 2.68 17.92 19.25
CA GLN A 132 3.01 16.77 20.09
C GLN A 132 1.86 16.34 21.00
N ALA A 133 1.14 17.28 21.63
CA ALA A 133 0.03 16.96 22.52
C ALA A 133 -1.15 16.36 21.75
N VAL A 134 -1.43 16.88 20.56
CA VAL A 134 -2.51 16.37 19.69
C VAL A 134 -2.18 14.95 19.20
N ARG A 135 -0.94 14.73 18.77
CA ARG A 135 -0.43 13.39 18.38
C ARG A 135 -0.49 12.39 19.53
N GLN A 136 -0.07 12.80 20.73
CA GLN A 136 -0.19 11.96 21.93
C GLN A 136 -1.65 11.65 22.25
N TRP A 137 -2.54 12.65 22.21
CA TRP A 137 -3.97 12.42 22.41
C TRP A 137 -4.53 11.39 21.40
N ARG A 138 -4.17 11.50 20.12
CA ARG A 138 -4.57 10.53 19.09
C ARG A 138 -4.06 9.14 19.43
N ALA A 139 -2.76 8.98 19.70
CA ALA A 139 -2.13 7.70 20.02
C ALA A 139 -2.84 7.01 21.19
N ILE A 140 -3.07 7.75 22.28
CA ILE A 140 -3.78 7.27 23.48
C ILE A 140 -5.21 6.85 23.13
N THR A 141 -5.97 7.75 22.48
CA THR A 141 -7.38 7.53 22.17
C THR A 141 -7.56 6.29 21.28
N LEU A 142 -6.77 6.17 20.22
CA LEU A 142 -6.86 5.05 19.29
C LEU A 142 -6.42 3.73 19.93
N THR A 143 -5.41 3.76 20.81
CA THR A 143 -4.96 2.58 21.57
C THR A 143 -6.03 2.07 22.54
N LEU A 144 -6.77 2.97 23.18
CA LEU A 144 -7.85 2.58 24.09
C LEU A 144 -9.07 2.06 23.31
N LEU A 145 -9.42 2.71 22.19
CA LEU A 145 -10.52 2.27 21.33
C LEU A 145 -10.25 0.90 20.72
N SER A 146 -9.00 0.60 20.33
CA SER A 146 -8.65 -0.67 19.68
C SER A 146 -8.79 -1.89 20.60
N LYS A 147 -8.82 -1.68 21.92
CA LYS A 147 -8.95 -2.73 22.94
C LYS A 147 -10.40 -3.11 23.25
N ARG A 148 -11.39 -2.36 22.75
CA ARG A 148 -12.81 -2.64 23.00
C ARG A 148 -13.26 -3.89 22.26
N GLU A 149 -13.98 -4.80 22.93
CA GLU A 149 -14.51 -6.02 22.29
C GLU A 149 -15.40 -5.71 21.07
N ALA A 150 -16.26 -4.71 21.19
CA ALA A 150 -17.11 -4.26 20.08
C ALA A 150 -16.28 -3.80 18.86
N PHE A 151 -15.14 -3.14 19.09
CA PHE A 151 -14.23 -2.75 18.03
C PHE A 151 -13.56 -3.98 17.39
N ILE A 152 -13.10 -4.94 18.19
CA ILE A 152 -12.47 -6.17 17.71
C ILE A 152 -13.44 -6.94 16.80
N SER A 153 -14.69 -7.12 17.24
CA SER A 153 -15.73 -7.78 16.45
C SER A 153 -16.03 -7.03 15.15
N GLN A 154 -16.17 -5.71 15.19
CA GLN A 154 -16.41 -4.91 13.98
C GLN A 154 -15.23 -4.95 13.00
N ARG A 155 -14.01 -4.84 13.51
CA ARG A 155 -12.77 -4.96 12.73
C ARG A 155 -12.72 -6.29 12.00
N ASP A 156 -13.06 -7.39 12.67
CA ASP A 156 -13.02 -8.72 12.07
C ASP A 156 -14.09 -8.87 10.97
N GLN A 157 -15.30 -8.32 11.18
CA GLN A 157 -16.35 -8.27 10.16
C GLN A 157 -15.95 -7.43 8.94
N ASP A 158 -15.41 -6.23 9.17
CA ASP A 158 -14.93 -5.33 8.10
C ASP A 158 -13.77 -5.98 7.32
N THR A 159 -12.91 -6.73 8.02
CA THR A 159 -11.80 -7.48 7.40
C THR A 159 -12.35 -8.52 6.44
N GLU A 160 -13.34 -9.32 6.83
CA GLU A 160 -13.95 -10.31 5.94
C GLU A 160 -14.66 -9.65 4.74
N ALA A 161 -15.36 -8.54 4.95
CA ALA A 161 -16.01 -7.80 3.86
C ALA A 161 -14.99 -7.35 2.79
N ILE A 162 -13.81 -6.88 3.20
CA ILE A 162 -12.74 -6.48 2.29
C ILE A 162 -12.10 -7.68 1.61
N VAL A 163 -11.90 -8.79 2.32
CA VAL A 163 -11.41 -10.04 1.72
C VAL A 163 -12.31 -10.45 0.57
N GLN A 164 -13.63 -10.43 0.77
CA GLN A 164 -14.61 -10.74 -0.28
C GLN A 164 -14.54 -9.73 -1.43
N ALA A 165 -14.49 -8.43 -1.14
CA ALA A 165 -14.43 -7.38 -2.16
C ALA A 165 -13.17 -7.53 -3.05
N VAL A 166 -11.98 -7.61 -2.43
CA VAL A 166 -10.71 -7.79 -3.14
C VAL A 166 -10.73 -9.09 -3.96
N PHE A 167 -11.19 -10.18 -3.37
CA PHE A 167 -11.24 -11.47 -4.04
C PHE A 167 -12.15 -11.45 -5.26
N ASN A 168 -13.38 -10.95 -5.11
CA ASN A 168 -14.35 -10.89 -6.19
C ASN A 168 -13.87 -9.98 -7.33
N THR A 169 -13.25 -8.84 -7.02
CA THR A 169 -12.63 -7.96 -8.03
C THR A 169 -11.58 -8.72 -8.83
N LEU A 170 -10.67 -9.45 -8.19
CA LEU A 170 -9.61 -10.17 -8.90
C LEU A 170 -10.16 -11.38 -9.67
N CYS A 171 -11.15 -12.10 -9.13
CA CYS A 171 -11.82 -13.21 -9.79
C CYS A 171 -12.61 -12.78 -11.04
N SER A 172 -13.07 -11.53 -11.09
CA SER A 172 -13.71 -10.99 -12.30
C SER A 172 -12.73 -10.90 -13.48
N VAL A 173 -11.44 -10.74 -13.21
CA VAL A 173 -10.36 -10.66 -14.21
C VAL A 173 -9.77 -12.04 -14.48
N LEU A 174 -9.52 -12.84 -13.43
CA LEU A 174 -8.95 -14.19 -13.55
C LEU A 174 -9.64 -15.16 -12.57
N PRO A 175 -10.71 -15.85 -13.00
CA PRO A 175 -11.45 -16.73 -12.12
C PRO A 175 -10.61 -17.97 -11.75
N PRO A 176 -10.43 -18.28 -10.45
CA PRO A 176 -9.71 -19.46 -10.00
C PRO A 176 -10.47 -20.76 -10.33
N PRO A 177 -9.80 -21.92 -10.30
CA PRO A 177 -10.48 -23.21 -10.26
C PRO A 177 -11.34 -23.33 -8.99
N SER A 178 -12.61 -23.73 -9.13
CA SER A 178 -13.58 -23.76 -8.02
C SER A 178 -13.12 -24.61 -6.83
N ASN A 179 -12.36 -25.69 -7.08
CA ASN A 179 -11.82 -26.56 -6.03
C ASN A 179 -10.67 -25.93 -5.21
N LEU A 180 -10.13 -24.78 -5.65
CA LEU A 180 -9.03 -24.07 -4.98
C LEU A 180 -9.47 -22.71 -4.41
N GLU A 181 -10.73 -22.32 -4.62
CA GLU A 181 -11.28 -21.01 -4.29
C GLU A 181 -11.21 -20.72 -2.78
N ASP A 182 -11.74 -21.63 -1.96
CA ASP A 182 -11.70 -21.52 -0.49
C ASP A 182 -10.27 -21.42 0.04
N GLN A 183 -9.35 -22.18 -0.57
CA GLN A 183 -7.94 -22.20 -0.15
C GLN A 183 -7.28 -20.85 -0.42
N ILE A 184 -7.47 -20.28 -1.62
CA ILE A 184 -6.83 -19.01 -1.98
C ILE A 184 -7.46 -17.84 -1.23
N GLN A 185 -8.76 -17.87 -0.99
CA GLN A 185 -9.47 -16.87 -0.20
C GLN A 185 -9.03 -16.90 1.28
N SER A 186 -8.86 -18.09 1.86
CA SER A 186 -8.33 -18.24 3.22
C SER A 186 -6.91 -17.68 3.36
N GLN A 187 -6.08 -17.80 2.33
CA GLN A 187 -4.76 -17.16 2.32
C GLN A 187 -4.85 -15.64 2.20
N LEU A 188 -5.78 -15.10 1.39
CA LEU A 188 -6.01 -13.66 1.28
C LEU A 188 -6.42 -13.07 2.64
N ARG A 189 -7.27 -13.78 3.38
CA ARG A 189 -7.66 -13.40 4.75
C ARG A 189 -6.47 -13.22 5.67
N GLN A 190 -5.46 -14.09 5.58
CA GLN A 190 -4.23 -13.94 6.38
C GLN A 190 -3.42 -12.70 5.97
N VAL A 191 -3.34 -12.40 4.68
CA VAL A 191 -2.71 -11.16 4.17
C VAL A 191 -3.45 -9.94 4.72
N MET A 192 -4.78 -9.94 4.65
CA MET A 192 -5.59 -8.81 5.08
C MET A 192 -5.52 -8.57 6.59
N ARG A 193 -5.49 -9.63 7.41
CA ARG A 193 -5.24 -9.51 8.86
C ARG A 193 -3.91 -8.85 9.17
N LYS A 194 -2.85 -9.14 8.41
CA LYS A 194 -1.54 -8.48 8.58
C LYS A 194 -1.59 -7.00 8.20
N ALA A 195 -2.27 -6.65 7.11
CA ALA A 195 -2.47 -5.27 6.70
C ALA A 195 -3.25 -4.47 7.75
N VAL A 196 -4.34 -5.03 8.26
CA VAL A 196 -5.17 -4.42 9.31
C VAL A 196 -4.39 -4.26 10.61
N ALA A 197 -3.63 -5.26 11.04
CA ALA A 197 -2.79 -5.15 12.23
C ALA A 197 -1.74 -4.05 12.09
N LEU A 198 -1.06 -3.99 10.94
CA LEU A 198 -0.08 -2.95 10.64
C LEU A 198 -0.70 -1.55 10.64
N SER A 199 -1.87 -1.36 10.01
CA SER A 199 -2.53 -0.05 9.98
C SER A 199 -2.95 0.43 11.37
N ILE A 200 -3.42 -0.47 12.25
CA ILE A 200 -3.73 -0.14 13.64
C ILE A 200 -2.45 0.25 14.39
N GLU A 201 -1.39 -0.56 14.28
CA GLU A 201 -0.11 -0.27 14.95
C GLU A 201 0.47 1.08 14.54
N MET A 202 0.43 1.42 13.25
CA MET A 202 0.86 2.73 12.73
C MET A 202 0.03 3.88 13.32
N ARG A 203 -1.29 3.72 13.40
CA ARG A 203 -2.22 4.74 13.89
C ARG A 203 -2.14 4.96 15.40
N THR A 204 -1.66 3.98 16.16
CA THR A 204 -1.50 4.07 17.62
C THR A 204 -0.15 4.64 18.06
N GLN A 205 0.73 5.01 17.12
CA GLN A 205 2.00 5.67 17.43
C GLN A 205 1.81 7.16 17.73
N LYS A 206 2.74 7.72 18.51
CA LYS A 206 2.85 9.18 18.70
C LYS A 206 3.31 9.83 17.39
N ALA A 207 4.35 9.28 16.76
CA ALA A 207 4.73 9.65 15.39
C ALA A 207 3.60 9.35 14.39
N GLU A 208 3.52 10.12 13.32
CA GLU A 208 2.54 9.92 12.26
C GLU A 208 3.11 9.03 11.17
N TYR A 209 2.78 7.74 11.23
CA TYR A 209 3.08 6.80 10.17
C TYR A 209 1.97 6.82 9.12
N MET A 210 2.34 7.03 7.86
CA MET A 210 1.40 7.17 6.75
C MET A 210 1.84 6.37 5.54
N MET A 211 0.95 5.52 5.03
CA MET A 211 1.08 4.92 3.70
C MET A 211 0.44 5.87 2.69
N LEU A 212 1.26 6.51 1.88
CA LEU A 212 0.82 7.52 0.93
C LEU A 212 0.06 6.90 -0.24
N PRO A 213 -0.87 7.65 -0.88
CA PRO A 213 -1.48 7.21 -2.13
C PRO A 213 -0.41 6.82 -3.15
N PRO A 214 -0.59 5.71 -3.89
CA PRO A 214 0.25 5.42 -5.04
C PRO A 214 0.24 6.60 -6.00
N LEU A 215 1.42 7.04 -6.44
CA LEU A 215 1.55 8.12 -7.42
C LEU A 215 0.75 7.77 -8.69
N GLN A 216 0.15 8.78 -9.29
CA GLN A 216 -0.61 8.67 -10.52
C GLN A 216 0.02 9.59 -11.57
N PRO A 217 -0.01 9.22 -12.86
CA PRO A 217 0.31 10.14 -13.93
C PRO A 217 -0.75 11.23 -14.05
N GLU A 218 -0.41 12.31 -14.75
CA GLU A 218 -1.35 13.38 -15.07
C GLU A 218 -1.99 13.13 -16.43
N TYR A 219 -3.30 13.36 -16.52
CA TYR A 219 -4.07 13.29 -17.76
C TYR A 219 -4.63 14.67 -18.10
N ASN A 220 -4.65 15.01 -19.39
CA ASN A 220 -5.24 16.26 -19.86
C ASN A 220 -6.78 16.20 -19.88
N ALA A 221 -7.43 17.30 -20.28
CA ALA A 221 -8.89 17.39 -20.34
C ALA A 221 -9.55 16.42 -21.34
N ASP A 222 -8.77 15.90 -22.30
CA ASP A 222 -9.22 14.94 -23.31
C ASP A 222 -9.05 13.48 -22.86
N GLY A 223 -8.44 13.26 -21.68
CA GLY A 223 -8.14 11.93 -21.13
C GLY A 223 -6.82 11.33 -21.62
N ASP A 224 -6.01 12.09 -22.36
CA ASP A 224 -4.69 11.65 -22.82
C ASP A 224 -3.62 11.87 -21.75
N LEU A 225 -2.63 10.98 -21.72
CA LEU A 225 -1.49 11.05 -20.80
C LEU A 225 -0.67 12.32 -21.04
N ALA A 226 -0.70 13.24 -20.08
CA ALA A 226 0.01 14.53 -20.11
C ALA A 226 1.40 14.43 -19.49
N GLU A 227 1.53 13.77 -18.34
CA GLU A 227 2.82 13.60 -17.64
C GLU A 227 2.93 12.22 -16.97
N THR A 228 4.06 11.55 -17.23
CA THR A 228 4.40 10.27 -16.60
C THR A 228 5.08 10.46 -15.25
N VAL A 229 4.95 9.48 -14.35
CA VAL A 229 5.68 9.48 -13.08
C VAL A 229 7.16 9.16 -13.30
N ALA A 230 8.05 10.12 -13.00
CA ALA A 230 9.50 9.89 -13.03
C ALA A 230 9.99 9.14 -11.78
N PHE A 231 10.99 8.28 -11.96
CA PHE A 231 11.63 7.55 -10.87
C PHE A 231 12.41 8.51 -9.97
N ASN A 232 12.22 8.40 -8.65
CA ASN A 232 12.94 9.18 -7.64
C ASN A 232 13.65 8.24 -6.67
N ALA A 233 14.98 8.30 -6.61
CA ALA A 233 15.79 7.35 -5.86
C ALA A 233 15.63 7.49 -4.33
N SER A 234 15.24 8.67 -3.85
CA SER A 234 14.98 8.92 -2.44
C SER A 234 13.63 8.37 -1.95
N LEU A 235 12.67 8.19 -2.86
CA LEU A 235 11.29 7.79 -2.54
C LEU A 235 10.93 6.39 -3.03
N MET A 236 11.70 5.83 -3.97
CA MET A 236 11.34 4.64 -4.72
C MET A 236 12.49 3.63 -4.78
N ASN A 237 12.12 2.36 -4.86
CA ASN A 237 13.04 1.26 -5.07
C ASN A 237 12.60 0.42 -6.27
N GLU A 238 13.49 0.23 -7.24
CA GLU A 238 13.23 -0.62 -8.41
C GLU A 238 13.32 -2.10 -8.00
N ARG A 239 12.23 -2.86 -8.21
CA ARG A 239 12.09 -4.22 -7.68
C ARG A 239 12.12 -5.32 -8.73
N SER A 240 12.39 -5.02 -9.99
CA SER A 240 12.36 -6.05 -11.04
C SER A 240 13.42 -7.15 -10.86
N GLY A 241 14.46 -6.90 -10.06
CA GLY A 241 15.61 -7.79 -9.90
C GLY A 241 16.37 -8.07 -11.20
N ARG A 242 16.05 -7.32 -12.25
CA ARG A 242 16.56 -7.45 -13.62
C ARG A 242 17.14 -6.14 -14.15
N SER A 243 16.92 -5.02 -13.45
CA SER A 243 17.64 -3.79 -13.71
C SER A 243 19.11 -4.01 -13.38
N ARG A 244 19.98 -3.75 -14.36
CA ARG A 244 21.43 -3.65 -14.12
C ARG A 244 21.82 -2.29 -13.55
N LEU A 245 20.89 -1.34 -13.54
CA LEU A 245 21.07 0.01 -13.07
C LEU A 245 20.64 0.11 -11.61
N THR A 246 21.40 0.89 -10.85
CA THR A 246 21.08 1.35 -9.49
C THR A 246 19.92 2.36 -9.49
N ASN A 247 19.31 2.60 -8.34
CA ASN A 247 18.24 3.60 -8.20
C ASN A 247 18.72 5.01 -8.62
N ASP A 248 19.95 5.40 -8.28
CA ASP A 248 20.51 6.72 -8.64
C ASP A 248 20.71 6.86 -10.16
N GLU A 249 21.13 5.79 -10.83
CA GLU A 249 21.27 5.76 -12.30
C GLU A 249 19.91 5.85 -13.00
N LEU A 250 18.87 5.21 -12.44
CA LEU A 250 17.50 5.28 -12.96
C LEU A 250 16.93 6.71 -12.82
N GLU A 251 17.16 7.37 -11.69
CA GLU A 251 16.77 8.77 -11.49
C GLU A 251 17.52 9.71 -12.46
N THR A 252 18.84 9.53 -12.59
CA THR A 252 19.67 10.32 -13.53
C THR A 252 19.18 10.18 -14.97
N GLN A 253 18.73 8.99 -15.36
CA GLN A 253 18.18 8.71 -16.69
C GLN A 253 16.71 9.14 -16.85
N ARG A 254 16.09 9.70 -15.80
CA ARG A 254 14.65 10.02 -15.75
C ARG A 254 13.79 8.83 -16.15
N ALA A 255 14.13 7.65 -15.62
CA ALA A 255 13.39 6.43 -15.89
C ALA A 255 11.90 6.62 -15.54
N VAL A 256 11.02 6.21 -16.43
CA VAL A 256 9.58 6.30 -16.20
C VAL A 256 9.14 5.14 -15.30
N VAL A 257 8.40 5.44 -14.25
CA VAL A 257 7.74 4.43 -13.41
C VAL A 257 6.56 3.88 -14.17
N ARG A 258 6.47 2.55 -14.26
CA ARG A 258 5.39 1.86 -14.94
C ARG A 258 4.35 1.27 -13.98
N ILE A 259 4.78 0.61 -12.92
CA ILE A 259 3.88 -0.05 -11.96
C ILE A 259 4.36 0.24 -10.54
N ILE A 260 3.44 0.59 -9.65
CA ILE A 260 3.68 0.63 -8.21
C ILE A 260 3.21 -0.69 -7.60
N LEU A 261 4.15 -1.47 -7.05
CA LEU A 261 3.89 -2.76 -6.40
C LEU A 261 3.59 -2.60 -4.90
N PHE A 262 4.14 -1.57 -4.27
CA PHE A 262 3.90 -1.25 -2.87
C PHE A 262 4.03 0.27 -2.63
N PRO A 263 3.11 0.92 -1.90
CA PRO A 263 3.14 2.37 -1.73
C PRO A 263 4.24 2.83 -0.77
N LEU A 264 4.64 4.08 -0.91
CA LEU A 264 5.57 4.76 -0.02
C LEU A 264 4.99 4.87 1.40
N VAL A 265 5.80 4.55 2.41
CA VAL A 265 5.47 4.76 3.82
C VAL A 265 6.43 5.79 4.42
N VAL A 266 5.87 6.82 5.04
CA VAL A 266 6.62 7.88 5.71
C VAL A 266 6.28 7.94 7.20
N LYS A 267 7.19 8.48 7.99
CA LYS A 267 7.02 8.84 9.40
C LYS A 267 7.20 10.34 9.54
N LYS A 268 6.26 11.00 10.22
CA LYS A 268 6.35 12.40 10.59
C LYS A 268 6.47 12.57 12.11
N GLY A 269 7.48 13.33 12.52
CA GLY A 269 7.86 13.51 13.92
C GLY A 269 8.60 12.30 14.51
N ASP A 270 9.27 12.51 15.64
CA ASP A 270 10.00 11.47 16.36
C ASP A 270 9.06 10.52 17.15
N ASP A 271 9.63 9.53 17.84
CA ASP A 271 8.87 8.54 18.62
C ASP A 271 8.08 9.16 19.80
N TYR A 272 8.42 10.39 20.18
CA TYR A 272 7.72 11.18 21.18
C TYR A 272 6.65 12.10 20.56
N GLY A 273 6.53 12.11 19.23
CA GLY A 273 5.62 12.95 18.45
C GLY A 273 6.12 14.38 18.24
N VAL A 274 7.40 14.66 18.49
CA VAL A 274 8.02 16.00 18.39
C VAL A 274 8.56 16.22 16.96
N GLY A 275 8.51 17.47 16.51
CA GLY A 275 9.04 17.88 15.20
C GLY A 275 8.07 17.58 14.06
N ASP A 276 8.35 18.15 12.89
CA ASP A 276 7.52 17.98 11.69
C ASP A 276 8.30 17.39 10.52
N ASP A 277 9.54 16.96 10.77
CA ASP A 277 10.38 16.30 9.77
C ASP A 277 9.74 14.99 9.32
N GLU A 278 9.78 14.76 8.02
CA GLU A 278 9.26 13.56 7.37
C GLU A 278 10.43 12.69 6.90
N ILE A 279 10.44 11.42 7.30
CA ILE A 279 11.42 10.43 6.84
C ILE A 279 10.72 9.31 6.08
N VAL A 280 11.42 8.74 5.11
CA VAL A 280 10.98 7.53 4.42
C VAL A 280 11.24 6.33 5.32
N VAL A 281 10.18 5.60 5.66
CA VAL A 281 10.24 4.36 6.44
C VAL A 281 10.35 3.17 5.49
N CYS A 282 9.54 3.15 4.44
CA CYS A 282 9.58 2.11 3.43
C CYS A 282 9.39 2.76 2.05
N PRO A 283 10.40 2.74 1.17
CA PRO A 283 10.29 3.35 -0.16
C PRO A 283 9.21 2.63 -0.98
N ALA A 284 8.57 3.37 -1.89
CA ALA A 284 7.64 2.76 -2.84
C ALA A 284 8.36 1.69 -3.66
N GLN A 285 7.80 0.49 -3.73
CA GLN A 285 8.37 -0.58 -4.55
C GLN A 285 7.78 -0.47 -5.95
N VAL A 286 8.62 -0.26 -6.96
CA VAL A 286 8.16 0.06 -8.31
C VAL A 286 8.84 -0.80 -9.38
N LEU A 287 8.22 -0.84 -10.56
CA LEU A 287 8.82 -1.35 -11.79
C LEU A 287 8.93 -0.19 -12.78
N VAL A 288 10.13 0.03 -13.32
CA VAL A 288 10.33 1.03 -14.36
C VAL A 288 9.96 0.51 -15.75
N ALA A 289 9.54 1.41 -16.63
CA ALA A 289 9.36 1.15 -18.04
C ALA A 289 10.70 0.72 -18.64
N ARG A 290 10.68 -0.31 -19.50
CA ARG A 290 11.88 -0.74 -20.21
C ARG A 290 11.91 -0.07 -21.58
N PRO A 291 13.07 0.41 -22.05
CA PRO A 291 13.19 0.81 -23.44
C PRO A 291 12.79 -0.38 -24.32
N ARG A 292 11.85 -0.15 -25.25
CA ARG A 292 11.48 -1.18 -26.24
C ARG A 292 12.77 -1.59 -26.96
N SER A 293 13.19 -2.84 -26.81
CA SER A 293 14.21 -3.40 -27.69
C SER A 293 13.66 -3.25 -29.10
N ARG A 294 14.23 -2.33 -29.89
CA ARG A 294 14.03 -2.35 -31.34
C ARG A 294 14.49 -3.73 -31.77
N ASN A 295 13.56 -4.59 -32.16
CA ASN A 295 13.90 -5.74 -32.97
C ASN A 295 14.49 -5.19 -34.26
N ILE A 296 15.82 -5.04 -34.29
CA ILE A 296 16.56 -4.88 -35.52
C ILE A 296 16.43 -6.24 -36.19
N THR A 297 15.35 -6.42 -36.94
CA THR A 297 15.33 -7.38 -38.04
C THR A 297 16.44 -6.92 -38.97
N ALA A 298 17.59 -7.58 -38.88
CA ALA A 298 18.61 -7.50 -39.91
C ALA A 298 17.93 -7.89 -41.22
N SER A 299 17.70 -6.89 -42.08
CA SER A 299 17.45 -7.13 -43.49
C SER A 299 18.73 -7.79 -44.02
N SER A 300 18.66 -9.10 -44.17
CA SER A 300 19.58 -9.86 -44.98
C SER A 300 19.18 -9.61 -46.44
N ASP A 301 19.71 -8.55 -47.02
CA ASP A 301 19.81 -8.45 -48.47
C ASP A 301 21.06 -9.25 -48.90
N ALA A 302 20.79 -10.38 -49.55
CA ALA A 302 21.71 -11.13 -50.39
C ALA A 302 21.10 -11.19 -51.80
#